data_AF-A0A850DJA7-F1
#
_entry.id   AF-A0A850DJA7-F1
#
_cell.length_a   1.000
_cell.length_b   1.000
_cell.length_c   1.000
_cell.angle_alpha   90.00
_cell.angle_beta   90.00
_cell.angle_gamma   90.00
#
_symmetry.space_group_name_H-M   'P 1'
#
loop_
_entity.id
_entity.type
_entity.pdbx_description
1 polymer ?
#
loop_
_entity_poly.entity_id
_entity_poly.type
_entity_poly.pdbx_seq_one_letter_code
_entity_poly.pdbx_strand_id
1 'polypeptide(L)'
;MTRAMTLLAVVVATLLMPGCAAPFRTHSAVDAVLDKKLESLDRGRTSVPLRDLTGGDWEWLYIPEEAASADEVATKVGAPVPMRTAFDGVDRMLVFMKGKDCLRISFVSNRLGGSGYFGPDVRVTGIGKTLALQDSAPSLVDDWQLENALSAFSAAGGTTPLRDVTGGDWDRIFVARQGTTRVELTAIVGSPLEMEHTYRFPGNVLVFLKGPRVQRAVRLTPPGTLDRATQGMFGPDVRLTSAGGDAAPILVPQN
;
A
#
# COMPACT_ATOMS: atom_id res chain seq x y z
N MET A 1 13.41 58.81 -34.43
CA MET A 1 12.93 58.80 -33.03
C MET A 1 11.94 57.64 -32.88
N THR A 2 12.42 56.41 -33.01
CA THR A 2 12.92 55.49 -31.95
C THR A 2 11.79 54.98 -31.03
N ARG A 3 11.47 53.70 -31.21
CA ARG A 3 10.46 52.90 -30.49
C ARG A 3 10.90 52.59 -29.04
N ALA A 4 9.93 52.48 -28.13
CA ALA A 4 9.98 51.69 -26.89
C ALA A 4 8.51 51.33 -26.59
N MET A 5 7.99 50.11 -26.76
CA MET A 5 8.37 48.77 -26.28
C MET A 5 8.36 48.66 -24.75
N THR A 6 7.15 48.65 -24.19
CA THR A 6 6.86 48.33 -22.79
C THR A 6 7.04 46.83 -22.58
N LEU A 7 8.05 46.45 -21.81
CA LEU A 7 8.35 45.06 -21.46
C LEU A 7 7.47 44.61 -20.29
N LEU A 8 6.78 43.50 -20.51
CA LEU A 8 5.96 42.76 -19.54
C LEU A 8 6.89 42.05 -18.54
N ALA A 9 6.86 42.45 -17.26
CA ALA A 9 7.53 41.71 -16.19
C ALA A 9 6.58 40.64 -15.63
N VAL A 10 6.70 39.41 -16.13
CA VAL A 10 6.07 38.23 -15.53
C VAL A 10 6.95 37.78 -14.36
N VAL A 11 6.49 38.02 -13.14
CA VAL A 11 7.09 37.46 -11.93
C VAL A 11 6.68 35.99 -11.85
N VAL A 12 7.58 35.09 -12.26
CA VAL A 12 7.43 33.65 -12.01
C VAL A 12 7.78 33.40 -10.54
N ALA A 13 6.76 33.20 -9.72
CA ALA A 13 6.92 32.75 -8.35
C ALA A 13 7.45 31.32 -8.33
N THR A 14 8.75 31.15 -8.05
CA THR A 14 9.34 29.89 -7.63
C THR A 14 8.73 29.46 -6.29
N LEU A 15 7.77 28.54 -6.34
CA LEU A 15 7.32 27.76 -5.19
C LEU A 15 8.47 26.85 -4.73
N LEU A 16 9.23 27.34 -3.76
CA LEU A 16 10.13 26.54 -2.94
C LEU A 16 9.29 25.64 -2.03
N MET A 17 9.02 24.40 -2.48
CA MET A 17 8.59 23.32 -1.60
C MET A 17 9.78 22.90 -0.72
N PRO A 18 9.69 22.96 0.61
CA PRO A 18 10.74 22.47 1.49
C PRO A 18 10.66 20.94 1.59
N GLY A 19 11.74 20.24 1.24
CA GLY A 19 11.90 18.82 1.61
C GLY A 19 12.18 17.82 0.47
N CYS A 20 13.10 18.12 -0.46
CA CYS A 20 13.72 17.08 -1.28
C CYS A 20 15.24 17.15 -1.13
N ALA A 21 15.76 16.45 -0.13
CA ALA A 21 17.20 16.26 0.07
C ALA A 21 17.72 15.12 -0.80
N ALA A 22 17.66 15.29 -2.12
CA ALA A 22 18.51 14.68 -3.16
C ALA A 22 17.97 15.15 -4.53
N PRO A 23 18.82 15.40 -5.54
CA PRO A 23 18.33 15.69 -6.89
C PRO A 23 17.59 14.46 -7.43
N PHE A 24 16.28 14.62 -7.60
CA PHE A 24 15.42 13.65 -8.29
C PHE A 24 16.03 13.32 -9.65
N ARG A 25 16.45 12.07 -9.87
CA ARG A 25 16.83 11.59 -11.20
C ARG A 25 15.58 11.07 -11.88
N THR A 26 14.98 11.89 -12.73
CA THR A 26 14.03 11.42 -13.75
C THR A 26 14.81 10.58 -14.77
N HIS A 27 15.08 9.31 -14.44
CA HIS A 27 15.54 8.38 -15.46
C HIS A 27 14.33 7.98 -16.31
N SER A 28 14.07 8.74 -17.37
CA SER A 28 13.22 8.28 -18.49
C SER A 28 13.92 7.20 -19.33
N ALA A 29 15.04 6.66 -18.84
CA ALA A 29 15.83 5.65 -19.50
C ALA A 29 15.70 4.36 -18.69
N VAL A 30 15.65 3.24 -19.41
CA VAL A 30 15.68 1.89 -18.82
C VAL A 30 16.79 1.79 -17.79
N ASP A 31 16.47 1.26 -16.62
CA ASP A 31 17.40 0.92 -15.55
C ASP A 31 18.21 -0.30 -15.99
N ALA A 32 19.23 -0.07 -16.83
CA ALA A 32 20.02 -1.14 -17.45
C ALA A 32 20.70 -2.06 -16.44
N VAL A 33 20.92 -1.60 -15.21
CA VAL A 33 21.48 -2.44 -14.15
C VAL A 33 20.43 -3.41 -13.63
N LEU A 34 19.24 -2.91 -13.29
CA LEU A 34 18.13 -3.75 -12.86
C LEU A 34 17.71 -4.72 -13.97
N ASP A 35 17.60 -4.24 -15.20
CA ASP A 35 17.20 -5.02 -16.38
C ASP A 35 18.13 -6.22 -16.60
N LYS A 36 19.46 -6.00 -16.56
CA LYS A 36 20.44 -7.10 -16.65
C LYS A 36 20.30 -8.13 -15.53
N LYS A 37 20.01 -7.69 -14.31
CA LYS A 37 19.78 -8.62 -13.19
C LYS A 37 18.51 -9.44 -13.42
N LEU A 38 17.43 -8.81 -13.87
CA LEU A 38 16.16 -9.46 -14.21
C LEU A 38 16.33 -10.45 -15.37
N GLU A 39 17.08 -10.09 -16.40
CA GLU A 39 17.43 -10.98 -17.52
C GLU A 39 18.24 -12.20 -17.05
N SER A 40 19.20 -12.01 -16.13
CA SER A 40 19.95 -13.11 -15.54
C SER A 40 19.05 -14.07 -14.77
N LEU A 41 18.03 -13.57 -14.06
CA LEU A 41 17.07 -14.43 -13.37
C LEU A 41 16.22 -15.23 -14.35
N ASP A 42 15.74 -14.61 -15.43
CA ASP A 42 14.92 -15.28 -16.43
C ASP A 42 15.71 -16.39 -17.14
N ARG A 43 16.94 -16.08 -17.56
CA ARG A 43 17.85 -17.08 -18.16
C ARG A 43 18.21 -18.20 -17.20
N GLY A 44 18.46 -17.86 -15.94
CA GLY A 44 18.83 -18.84 -14.89
C GLY A 44 17.64 -19.63 -14.33
N ARG A 45 16.40 -19.20 -14.60
CA ARG A 45 15.17 -19.70 -13.95
C ARG A 45 15.27 -19.70 -12.42
N THR A 46 15.94 -18.69 -11.88
CA THR A 46 16.18 -18.54 -10.45
C THR A 46 15.13 -17.62 -9.82
N SER A 47 14.96 -17.77 -8.51
CA SER A 47 14.03 -16.96 -7.72
C SER A 47 14.80 -16.21 -6.63
N VAL A 48 14.66 -14.89 -6.58
CA VAL A 48 15.26 -14.07 -5.52
C VAL A 48 14.28 -13.00 -5.02
N PRO A 49 14.42 -12.55 -3.76
CA PRO A 49 13.73 -11.36 -3.28
C PRO A 49 14.03 -10.13 -4.16
N LEU A 50 13.01 -9.33 -4.46
CA LEU A 50 13.16 -8.13 -5.29
C LEU A 50 14.11 -7.09 -4.68
N ARG A 51 14.16 -7.01 -3.35
CA ARG A 51 15.10 -6.13 -2.65
C ARG A 51 16.57 -6.44 -2.96
N ASP A 52 16.92 -7.70 -3.22
CA ASP A 52 18.29 -8.11 -3.54
C ASP A 52 18.70 -7.64 -4.95
N LEU A 53 17.71 -7.44 -5.82
CA LEU A 53 17.90 -6.92 -7.18
C LEU A 53 17.99 -5.40 -7.19
N THR A 54 17.10 -4.76 -6.46
CA THR A 54 16.83 -3.31 -6.58
C THR A 54 17.67 -2.47 -5.62
N GLY A 55 18.09 -3.06 -4.49
CA GLY A 55 18.76 -2.36 -3.39
C GLY A 55 17.92 -1.21 -2.82
N GLY A 56 18.53 -0.44 -1.92
CA GLY A 56 17.91 0.74 -1.32
C GLY A 56 17.00 0.45 -0.14
N ASP A 57 16.43 1.53 0.40
CA ASP A 57 15.67 1.55 1.65
C ASP A 57 14.19 1.87 1.40
N TRP A 58 13.60 1.21 0.41
CA TRP A 58 12.18 1.34 0.09
C TRP A 58 11.36 0.32 0.89
N GLU A 59 10.11 0.68 1.19
CA GLU A 59 9.20 -0.11 2.04
C GLU A 59 8.14 -0.86 1.22
N TRP A 60 7.72 -0.30 0.09
CA TRP A 60 6.80 -0.95 -0.83
C TRP A 60 7.02 -0.45 -2.27
N LEU A 61 6.58 -1.26 -3.22
CA LEU A 61 6.67 -1.01 -4.65
C LEU A 61 5.25 -1.04 -5.23
N TYR A 62 4.97 -0.14 -6.16
CA TYR A 62 3.80 -0.24 -7.04
C TYR A 62 4.22 -0.49 -8.48
N ILE A 63 3.60 -1.49 -9.10
CA ILE A 63 3.72 -1.76 -10.54
C ILE A 63 2.35 -1.45 -11.16
N PRO A 64 2.24 -0.42 -12.00
CA PRO A 64 0.98 -0.07 -12.62
C PRO A 64 0.54 -1.12 -13.64
N GLU A 65 -0.74 -1.08 -13.96
CA GLU A 65 -1.29 -1.72 -15.15
C GLU A 65 -0.67 -1.10 -16.43
N GLU A 66 -0.69 -1.87 -17.52
CA GLU A 66 -0.21 -1.37 -18.81
C GLU A 66 -0.98 -0.10 -19.21
N ALA A 67 -0.27 0.90 -19.76
CA ALA A 67 -0.81 2.19 -20.19
C ALA A 67 -1.38 3.12 -19.10
N ALA A 68 -1.07 2.90 -17.81
CA ALA A 68 -1.44 3.87 -16.77
C ALA A 68 -0.80 5.25 -16.99
N SER A 69 -1.61 6.30 -16.87
CA SER A 69 -1.17 7.69 -16.92
C SER A 69 -0.43 8.11 -15.65
N ALA A 70 0.34 9.20 -15.74
CA ALA A 70 1.03 9.76 -14.57
C ALA A 70 0.07 10.08 -13.41
N ASP A 71 -1.11 10.61 -13.72
CA ASP A 71 -2.14 10.97 -12.74
C ASP A 71 -2.78 9.75 -12.08
N GLU A 72 -3.03 8.68 -12.84
CA GLU A 72 -3.52 7.42 -12.28
C GLU A 72 -2.50 6.80 -11.34
N VAL A 73 -1.21 6.80 -11.72
CA VAL A 73 -0.15 6.28 -10.87
C VAL A 73 -0.01 7.16 -9.62
N ALA A 74 0.00 8.49 -9.77
CA ALA A 74 0.07 9.43 -8.65
C ALA A 74 -1.09 9.25 -7.68
N THR A 75 -2.30 9.03 -8.20
CA THR A 75 -3.47 8.68 -7.39
C THR A 75 -3.25 7.35 -6.68
N LYS A 76 -2.77 6.32 -7.37
CA LYS A 76 -2.58 4.99 -6.81
C LYS A 76 -1.53 4.98 -5.69
N VAL A 77 -0.41 5.67 -5.87
CA VAL A 77 0.66 5.76 -4.87
C VAL A 77 0.49 6.91 -3.86
N GLY A 78 -0.49 7.78 -4.07
CA GLY A 78 -0.80 8.95 -3.24
C GLY A 78 0.31 9.99 -3.14
N ALA A 79 1.18 10.06 -4.15
CA ALA A 79 2.29 10.99 -4.24
C ALA A 79 2.49 11.43 -5.70
N PRO A 80 2.97 12.66 -5.96
CA PRO A 80 3.37 13.07 -7.30
C PRO A 80 4.45 12.13 -7.84
N VAL A 81 4.26 11.65 -9.07
CA VAL A 81 5.22 10.77 -9.72
C VAL A 81 5.85 11.53 -10.89
N PRO A 82 7.13 11.91 -10.81
CA PRO A 82 7.77 12.70 -11.86
C PRO A 82 8.08 11.83 -13.08
N MET A 83 7.08 11.68 -13.95
CA MET A 83 7.18 10.97 -15.22
C MET A 83 6.57 11.80 -16.36
N ARG A 84 6.77 11.36 -17.61
CA ARG A 84 6.07 11.94 -18.76
C ARG A 84 4.58 11.61 -18.69
N THR A 85 3.75 12.45 -19.30
CA THR A 85 2.27 12.41 -19.19
C THR A 85 1.63 11.06 -19.53
N ALA A 86 2.26 10.25 -20.36
CA ALA A 86 1.82 8.88 -20.66
C ALA A 86 3.00 7.93 -20.83
N PHE A 87 2.74 6.68 -20.46
CA PHE A 87 3.63 5.54 -20.65
C PHE A 87 3.36 4.90 -22.02
N ASP A 88 4.39 4.65 -22.84
CA ASP A 88 4.23 4.09 -24.19
C ASP A 88 4.01 2.57 -24.22
N GLY A 89 4.03 1.92 -23.04
CA GLY A 89 3.70 0.51 -22.88
C GLY A 89 4.85 -0.46 -23.14
N VAL A 90 6.05 0.03 -23.54
CA VAL A 90 7.14 -0.84 -23.98
C VAL A 90 7.92 -1.42 -22.80
N ASP A 91 8.21 -0.59 -21.80
CA ASP A 91 8.89 -1.01 -20.57
C ASP A 91 7.88 -1.40 -19.47
N ARG A 92 8.36 -1.87 -18.32
CA ARG A 92 7.57 -1.97 -17.09
C ARG A 92 8.07 -0.92 -16.11
N MET A 93 7.14 -0.13 -15.60
CA MET A 93 7.45 0.89 -14.60
C MET A 93 7.38 0.28 -13.19
N LEU A 94 8.37 0.61 -12.37
CA LEU A 94 8.44 0.23 -10.96
C LEU A 94 8.55 1.51 -10.13
N VAL A 95 7.56 1.77 -9.27
CA VAL A 95 7.51 2.95 -8.40
C VAL A 95 7.85 2.56 -6.97
N PHE A 96 9.07 2.87 -6.53
CA PHE A 96 9.60 2.53 -5.21
C PHE A 96 9.24 3.62 -4.20
N MET A 97 8.61 3.20 -3.10
CA MET A 97 8.01 4.10 -2.12
C MET A 97 8.57 3.85 -0.72
N LYS A 98 8.65 4.92 0.08
CA LYS A 98 8.95 4.86 1.51
C LYS A 98 7.97 5.76 2.24
N GLY A 99 7.13 5.19 3.10
CA GLY A 99 5.97 5.88 3.63
C GLY A 99 5.10 6.47 2.50
N LYS A 100 5.03 7.81 2.46
CA LYS A 100 4.29 8.58 1.44
C LYS A 100 5.18 9.11 0.31
N ASP A 101 6.49 8.89 0.37
CA ASP A 101 7.44 9.48 -0.55
C ASP A 101 7.81 8.51 -1.67
N CYS A 102 7.75 8.99 -2.92
CA CYS A 102 8.30 8.29 -4.07
C CYS A 102 9.82 8.45 -4.08
N LEU A 103 10.54 7.37 -3.77
CA LEU A 103 12.01 7.37 -3.71
C LEU A 103 12.65 7.28 -5.09
N ARG A 104 12.10 6.41 -5.94
CA ARG A 104 12.66 6.12 -7.26
C ARG A 104 11.58 5.57 -8.18
N ILE A 105 11.72 5.90 -9.47
CA ILE A 105 11.04 5.21 -10.56
C ILE A 105 12.12 4.50 -11.38
N SER A 106 11.93 3.21 -11.65
CA SER A 106 12.75 2.47 -12.61
C SER A 106 11.88 1.96 -13.75
N PHE A 107 12.43 1.96 -14.95
CA PHE A 107 11.85 1.32 -16.13
C PHE A 107 12.69 0.10 -16.48
N VAL A 108 12.05 -1.03 -16.76
CA VAL A 108 12.73 -2.27 -17.16
C VAL A 108 12.10 -2.82 -18.42
N SER A 109 12.90 -3.31 -19.36
CA SER A 109 12.39 -3.86 -20.62
C SER A 109 11.89 -5.30 -20.46
N ASN A 110 12.36 -6.00 -19.41
CA ASN A 110 11.91 -7.34 -19.10
C ASN A 110 10.40 -7.39 -18.81
N ARG A 111 9.73 -8.41 -19.35
CA ARG A 111 8.32 -8.69 -19.04
C ARG A 111 8.19 -9.14 -17.59
N LEU A 112 7.82 -8.23 -16.71
CA LEU A 112 7.34 -8.54 -15.37
C LEU A 112 5.84 -8.86 -15.43
N GLY A 113 5.46 -10.02 -14.91
CA GLY A 113 4.08 -10.44 -14.75
C GLY A 113 3.48 -9.85 -13.48
N GLY A 114 2.24 -9.36 -13.59
CA GLY A 114 1.49 -8.77 -12.49
C GLY A 114 1.54 -7.25 -12.47
N SER A 115 0.49 -6.68 -11.89
CA SER A 115 0.37 -5.28 -11.46
C SER A 115 -0.09 -5.28 -10.00
N GLY A 116 0.11 -4.17 -9.29
CA GLY A 116 -0.30 -4.03 -7.89
C GLY A 116 0.84 -3.60 -6.96
N TYR A 117 0.66 -3.87 -5.67
CA TYR A 117 1.53 -3.48 -4.57
C TYR A 117 2.33 -4.66 -4.07
N PHE A 118 3.62 -4.44 -3.87
CA PHE A 118 4.56 -5.49 -3.49
C PHE A 118 5.47 -5.02 -2.37
N GLY A 119 5.73 -5.92 -1.41
CA GLY A 119 6.70 -5.67 -0.35
C GLY A 119 8.14 -5.95 -0.81
N PRO A 120 9.16 -5.60 -0.01
CA PRO A 120 10.56 -5.83 -0.32
C PRO A 120 10.94 -7.29 -0.51
N ASP A 121 10.23 -8.18 0.18
CA ASP A 121 10.50 -9.61 0.16
C ASP A 121 9.73 -10.36 -0.94
N VAL A 122 8.97 -9.65 -1.80
CA VAL A 122 8.32 -10.24 -2.98
C VAL A 122 9.36 -11.00 -3.80
N ARG A 123 9.07 -12.24 -4.18
CA ARG A 123 10.02 -13.03 -4.97
C ARG A 123 9.80 -12.80 -6.45
N VAL A 124 10.88 -12.51 -7.16
CA VAL A 124 10.92 -12.45 -8.62
C VAL A 124 11.52 -13.73 -9.13
N THR A 125 10.78 -14.45 -9.98
CA THR A 125 11.18 -15.75 -10.51
C THR A 125 11.19 -15.75 -12.02
N GLY A 126 12.31 -16.17 -12.61
CA GLY A 126 12.42 -16.43 -14.04
C GLY A 126 11.62 -17.66 -14.46
N ILE A 127 10.64 -17.50 -15.35
CA ILE A 127 9.86 -18.63 -15.89
C ILE A 127 10.05 -18.82 -17.41
N GLY A 128 11.06 -18.18 -17.99
CA GLY A 128 11.60 -18.44 -19.33
C GLY A 128 10.96 -17.65 -20.48
N LYS A 129 10.11 -16.66 -20.14
CA LYS A 129 9.44 -15.71 -21.08
C LYS A 129 8.98 -14.44 -20.38
N THR A 130 8.69 -14.55 -19.09
CA THR A 130 8.20 -13.51 -18.19
C THR A 130 8.83 -13.77 -16.82
N LEU A 131 8.96 -12.73 -16.02
CA LEU A 131 9.32 -12.83 -14.62
C LEU A 131 8.04 -12.83 -13.79
N ALA A 132 7.82 -13.88 -13.02
CA ALA A 132 6.67 -13.97 -12.13
C ALA A 132 6.98 -13.29 -10.80
N LEU A 133 6.08 -12.43 -10.34
CA LEU A 133 6.07 -11.89 -8.97
C LEU A 133 5.18 -12.78 -8.11
N GLN A 134 5.76 -13.33 -7.04
CA GLN A 134 5.04 -14.15 -6.05
C GLN A 134 4.80 -13.31 -4.79
N ASP A 135 3.64 -13.52 -4.16
CA ASP A 135 3.23 -12.87 -2.91
C ASP A 135 2.93 -11.36 -3.08
N SER A 136 1.93 -11.04 -3.91
CA SER A 136 1.33 -9.70 -3.93
C SER A 136 0.76 -9.34 -2.56
N ALA A 137 0.62 -8.04 -2.30
CA ALA A 137 -0.01 -7.57 -1.07
C ALA A 137 -1.41 -8.20 -0.88
N PRO A 138 -1.79 -8.56 0.37
CA PRO A 138 -3.12 -9.07 0.65
C PRO A 138 -4.20 -8.08 0.23
N SER A 139 -5.29 -8.59 -0.34
CA SER A 139 -6.46 -7.79 -0.67
C SER A 139 -7.35 -7.57 0.54
N LEU A 140 -7.91 -6.37 0.62
CA LEU A 140 -9.03 -6.07 1.49
C LEU A 140 -10.26 -6.85 0.99
N VAL A 141 -10.74 -7.79 1.81
CA VAL A 141 -11.88 -8.65 1.48
C VAL A 141 -12.98 -8.54 2.53
N ASP A 142 -14.19 -8.96 2.19
CA ASP A 142 -15.25 -9.13 3.17
C ASP A 142 -15.02 -10.40 4.00
N ASP A 143 -15.32 -10.34 5.30
CA ASP A 143 -15.24 -11.48 6.22
C ASP A 143 -16.56 -11.63 6.98
N TRP A 144 -17.55 -12.19 6.30
CA TRP A 144 -18.90 -12.41 6.84
C TRP A 144 -18.89 -13.30 8.09
N GLN A 145 -17.90 -14.18 8.25
CA GLN A 145 -17.77 -15.04 9.44
C GLN A 145 -17.38 -14.20 10.65
N LEU A 146 -16.37 -13.35 10.49
CA LEU A 146 -15.97 -12.42 11.54
C LEU A 146 -17.07 -11.40 11.86
N GLU A 147 -17.75 -10.86 10.84
CA GLU A 147 -18.89 -9.97 11.04
C GLU A 147 -19.99 -10.64 11.88
N ASN A 148 -20.36 -11.88 11.54
CA ASN A 148 -21.35 -12.64 12.30
C ASN A 148 -20.89 -12.93 13.74
N ALA A 149 -19.60 -13.23 13.94
CA ALA A 149 -19.05 -13.46 15.27
C ALA A 149 -19.09 -12.19 16.14
N LEU A 150 -18.75 -11.03 15.56
CA LEU A 150 -18.83 -9.73 16.24
C LEU A 150 -20.27 -9.35 16.57
N SER A 151 -21.21 -9.59 15.64
CA SER A 151 -22.64 -9.36 15.86
C SER A 151 -23.21 -10.25 16.95
N ALA A 152 -22.87 -11.55 16.96
CA ALA A 152 -23.29 -12.47 18.01
C ALA A 152 -22.70 -12.09 19.37
N PHE A 153 -21.43 -11.67 19.41
CA PHE A 153 -20.80 -11.15 20.62
C PHE A 153 -21.48 -9.88 21.13
N SER A 154 -21.76 -8.93 20.23
CA SER A 154 -22.48 -7.69 20.54
C SER A 154 -23.83 -7.98 21.19
N ALA A 155 -24.60 -8.89 20.59
CA ALA A 155 -25.92 -9.27 21.11
C ALA A 155 -25.83 -9.89 22.52
N ALA A 156 -24.86 -10.77 22.74
CA ALA A 156 -24.64 -11.43 24.04
C ALA A 156 -24.09 -10.48 25.12
N GLY A 157 -23.27 -9.50 24.73
CA GLY A 157 -22.56 -8.61 25.64
C GLY A 157 -21.41 -9.29 26.40
N GLY A 158 -20.74 -8.52 27.25
CA GLY A 158 -19.64 -8.99 28.10
C GLY A 158 -18.26 -8.61 27.59
N THR A 159 -17.24 -9.35 28.02
CA THR A 159 -15.82 -9.04 27.73
C THR A 159 -15.05 -10.31 27.36
N THR A 160 -14.42 -10.32 26.19
CA THR A 160 -13.62 -11.45 25.69
C THR A 160 -12.30 -10.97 25.08
N PRO A 161 -11.21 -11.76 25.09
CA PRO A 161 -10.02 -11.45 24.27
C PRO A 161 -10.40 -11.32 22.79
N LEU A 162 -9.87 -10.30 22.10
CA LEU A 162 -10.18 -10.08 20.68
C LEU A 162 -9.76 -11.28 19.79
N ARG A 163 -8.68 -11.96 20.16
CA ARG A 163 -8.18 -13.16 19.46
C ARG A 163 -9.19 -14.31 19.45
N ASP A 164 -10.04 -14.41 20.49
CA ASP A 164 -11.02 -15.49 20.60
C ASP A 164 -12.19 -15.28 19.61
N VAL A 165 -12.40 -14.04 19.16
CA VAL A 165 -13.43 -13.68 18.16
C VAL A 165 -12.83 -13.64 16.75
N THR A 166 -11.61 -13.13 16.62
CA THR A 166 -10.99 -12.90 15.30
C THR A 166 -10.29 -14.13 14.74
N GLY A 167 -9.80 -15.03 15.59
CA GLY A 167 -9.02 -16.20 15.18
C GLY A 167 -7.70 -15.86 14.47
N GLY A 168 -6.94 -16.91 14.16
CA GLY A 168 -5.64 -16.82 13.46
C GLY A 168 -4.45 -16.58 14.39
N ASP A 169 -3.24 -16.64 13.81
CA ASP A 169 -1.98 -16.38 14.49
C ASP A 169 -1.46 -14.99 14.09
N TRP A 170 -2.01 -13.95 14.69
CA TRP A 170 -1.59 -12.56 14.49
C TRP A 170 -1.01 -12.01 15.80
N ASP A 171 -0.04 -11.09 15.68
CA ASP A 171 0.57 -10.42 16.82
C ASP A 171 -0.05 -9.04 17.06
N ARG A 172 -0.51 -8.37 16.00
CA ARG A 172 -1.14 -7.05 16.08
C ARG A 172 -2.29 -6.93 15.09
N ILE A 173 -3.28 -6.11 15.44
CA ILE A 173 -4.33 -5.65 14.53
C ILE A 173 -4.30 -4.13 14.46
N PHE A 174 -4.28 -3.60 13.25
CA PHE A 174 -4.59 -2.19 13.03
C PHE A 174 -6.05 -2.03 12.62
N VAL A 175 -6.79 -1.19 13.34
CA VAL A 175 -8.16 -0.81 13.01
C VAL A 175 -8.15 0.54 12.31
N ALA A 176 -8.56 0.55 11.05
CA ALA A 176 -8.82 1.73 10.24
C ALA A 176 -10.31 2.01 10.14
N ARG A 177 -10.66 3.25 9.80
CA ARG A 177 -12.04 3.72 9.64
C ARG A 177 -12.30 4.17 8.21
N GLN A 178 -13.58 4.38 7.90
CA GLN A 178 -13.98 5.08 6.68
C GLN A 178 -13.18 6.37 6.48
N GLY A 179 -12.69 6.58 5.27
CA GLY A 179 -11.86 7.71 4.88
C GLY A 179 -10.35 7.44 4.95
N THR A 180 -9.90 6.37 5.62
CA THR A 180 -8.48 6.00 5.61
C THR A 180 -8.03 5.66 4.18
N THR A 181 -6.94 6.29 3.74
CA THR A 181 -6.36 6.00 2.43
C THR A 181 -5.45 4.78 2.49
N ARG A 182 -5.28 4.08 1.36
CA ARG A 182 -4.32 2.97 1.25
C ARG A 182 -2.92 3.39 1.67
N VAL A 183 -2.50 4.58 1.25
CA VAL A 183 -1.14 5.09 1.51
C VAL A 183 -0.93 5.35 2.99
N GLU A 184 -1.90 5.95 3.67
CA GLU A 184 -1.86 6.08 5.13
C GLU A 184 -1.81 4.73 5.81
N LEU A 185 -2.65 3.79 5.37
CA LEU A 185 -2.72 2.46 5.96
C LEU A 185 -1.39 1.70 5.79
N THR A 186 -0.85 1.64 4.57
CA THR A 186 0.45 1.05 4.25
C THR A 186 1.58 1.68 5.06
N ALA A 187 1.60 3.01 5.19
CA ALA A 187 2.61 3.71 5.98
C ALA A 187 2.52 3.37 7.49
N ILE A 188 1.31 3.20 8.03
CA ILE A 188 1.11 2.85 9.44
C ILE A 188 1.48 1.39 9.71
N VAL A 189 1.05 0.47 8.83
CA VAL A 189 1.26 -0.98 9.03
C VAL A 189 2.64 -1.45 8.57
N GLY A 190 3.35 -0.64 7.78
CA GLY A 190 4.70 -0.93 7.28
C GLY A 190 4.75 -2.01 6.20
N SER A 191 3.61 -2.38 5.63
CA SER A 191 3.49 -3.42 4.60
C SER A 191 2.36 -3.05 3.65
N PRO A 192 2.52 -3.31 2.34
CA PRO A 192 1.51 -2.94 1.36
C PRO A 192 0.22 -3.73 1.56
N LEU A 193 -0.89 -3.11 1.13
CA LEU A 193 -2.23 -3.68 1.11
C LEU A 193 -2.93 -3.35 -0.19
N GLU A 194 -3.59 -4.33 -0.81
CA GLU A 194 -4.45 -4.12 -1.96
C GLU A 194 -5.84 -3.65 -1.50
N MET A 195 -6.18 -2.40 -1.80
CA MET A 195 -7.49 -1.81 -1.56
C MET A 195 -7.73 -0.62 -2.48
N GLU A 196 -8.95 -0.08 -2.51
CA GLU A 196 -9.23 1.20 -3.14
C GLU A 196 -8.35 2.33 -2.57
N HIS A 197 -8.12 3.40 -3.35
CA HIS A 197 -7.25 4.50 -2.91
C HIS A 197 -7.69 5.10 -1.56
N THR A 198 -9.00 5.27 -1.40
CA THR A 198 -9.63 5.72 -0.14
C THR A 198 -10.69 4.72 0.22
N TYR A 199 -10.68 4.21 1.46
CA TYR A 199 -11.75 3.36 1.95
C TYR A 199 -13.04 4.18 2.11
N ARG A 200 -14.04 3.94 1.27
CA ARG A 200 -15.29 4.72 1.22
C ARG A 200 -16.47 4.02 1.87
N PHE A 201 -16.37 2.71 2.12
CA PHE A 201 -17.47 1.95 2.68
C PHE A 201 -17.66 2.26 4.18
N PRO A 202 -18.91 2.21 4.68
CA PRO A 202 -19.17 2.35 6.10
C PRO A 202 -18.59 1.16 6.88
N GLY A 203 -18.12 1.41 8.11
CA GLY A 203 -17.55 0.39 8.99
C GLY A 203 -16.03 0.53 9.18
N ASN A 204 -15.39 -0.57 9.55
CA ASN A 204 -13.96 -0.61 9.88
C ASN A 204 -13.19 -1.52 8.92
N VAL A 205 -11.90 -1.23 8.76
CA VAL A 205 -10.94 -2.16 8.17
C VAL A 205 -10.06 -2.70 9.28
N LEU A 206 -9.96 -4.02 9.41
CA LEU A 206 -9.04 -4.68 10.32
C LEU A 206 -7.89 -5.26 9.51
N VAL A 207 -6.67 -4.78 9.76
CA VAL A 207 -5.45 -5.31 9.17
C VAL A 207 -4.72 -6.15 10.20
N PHE A 208 -4.56 -7.44 9.93
CA PHE A 208 -3.93 -8.40 10.81
C PHE A 208 -2.45 -8.56 10.44
N LEU A 209 -1.57 -8.40 11.41
CA LEU A 209 -0.12 -8.44 11.22
C LEU A 209 0.52 -9.60 11.98
N LYS A 210 1.53 -10.22 11.37
CA LYS A 210 2.50 -11.11 12.02
C LYS A 210 3.90 -10.57 11.76
N GLY A 211 4.59 -10.16 12.80
CA GLY A 211 5.82 -9.37 12.67
C GLY A 211 5.60 -8.13 11.77
N PRO A 212 6.42 -7.92 10.72
CA PRO A 212 6.30 -6.79 9.80
C PRO A 212 5.33 -7.02 8.63
N ARG A 213 4.68 -8.19 8.52
CA ARG A 213 3.88 -8.57 7.35
C ARG A 213 2.39 -8.48 7.65
N VAL A 214 1.63 -7.94 6.69
CA VAL A 214 0.16 -8.12 6.67
C VAL A 214 -0.13 -9.58 6.31
N GLN A 215 -0.88 -10.28 7.17
CA GLN A 215 -1.36 -11.63 6.88
C GLN A 215 -2.71 -11.59 6.16
N ARG A 216 -3.62 -10.72 6.62
CA ARG A 216 -4.94 -10.51 6.01
C ARG A 216 -5.44 -9.12 6.34
N ALA A 217 -6.31 -8.59 5.48
CA ALA A 217 -7.11 -7.42 5.80
C ALA A 217 -8.57 -7.67 5.47
N VAL A 218 -9.43 -7.30 6.39
CA VAL A 218 -10.87 -7.53 6.27
C VAL A 218 -11.62 -6.23 6.42
N ARG A 219 -12.62 -6.08 5.56
CA ARG A 219 -13.64 -5.05 5.66
C ARG A 219 -14.76 -5.58 6.53
N LEU A 220 -15.18 -4.77 7.50
CA LEU A 220 -16.39 -4.99 8.26
C LEU A 220 -17.45 -4.00 7.80
N THR A 221 -18.59 -4.52 7.37
CA THR A 221 -19.79 -3.77 6.98
C THR A 221 -20.77 -3.65 8.17
N PRO A 222 -21.58 -2.57 8.27
CA PRO A 222 -22.56 -2.45 9.36
C PRO A 222 -23.71 -3.47 9.20
N PRO A 223 -24.30 -4.05 10.27
CA PRO A 223 -24.27 -3.70 11.70
C PRO A 223 -23.60 -4.75 12.62
N GLY A 224 -23.17 -4.34 13.84
CA GLY A 224 -22.42 -5.17 14.81
C GLY A 224 -20.89 -5.01 14.75
N THR A 225 -20.40 -4.02 13.99
CA THR A 225 -18.98 -3.68 13.88
C THR A 225 -18.43 -3.04 15.14
N LEU A 226 -17.10 -2.92 15.22
CA LEU A 226 -16.44 -2.13 16.25
C LEU A 226 -16.99 -0.70 16.31
N ASP A 227 -16.93 -0.09 17.48
CA ASP A 227 -17.27 1.31 17.66
C ASP A 227 -16.48 2.20 16.70
N ARG A 228 -17.14 3.23 16.14
CA ARG A 228 -16.55 4.09 15.11
C ARG A 228 -15.37 4.93 15.59
N ALA A 229 -15.26 5.18 16.90
CA ALA A 229 -14.11 5.84 17.49
C ALA A 229 -12.91 4.88 17.67
N THR A 230 -13.11 3.56 17.50
CA THR A 230 -12.05 2.57 17.55
C THR A 230 -11.14 2.72 16.34
N GLN A 231 -9.97 3.32 16.54
CA GLN A 231 -8.90 3.41 15.57
C GLN A 231 -7.56 3.24 16.30
N GLY A 232 -6.64 2.48 15.72
CA GLY A 232 -5.30 2.31 16.29
C GLY A 232 -4.72 0.92 16.10
N MET A 233 -3.51 0.74 16.64
CA MET A 233 -2.81 -0.53 16.68
C MET A 233 -3.07 -1.22 18.02
N PHE A 234 -3.47 -2.49 17.98
CA PHE A 234 -3.80 -3.28 19.16
C PHE A 234 -3.00 -4.58 19.17
N GLY A 235 -2.50 -4.95 20.36
CA GLY A 235 -1.80 -6.21 20.58
C GLY A 235 -2.74 -7.39 20.88
N PRO A 236 -2.20 -8.59 21.14
CA PRO A 236 -2.98 -9.82 21.28
C PRO A 236 -3.76 -9.90 22.61
N ASP A 237 -3.45 -9.02 23.55
CA ASP A 237 -4.09 -8.94 24.86
C ASP A 237 -5.25 -7.93 24.91
N VAL A 238 -5.53 -7.24 23.79
CA VAL A 238 -6.69 -6.35 23.69
C VAL A 238 -7.98 -7.14 23.91
N ARG A 239 -8.90 -6.55 24.66
CA ARG A 239 -10.20 -7.16 24.93
C ARG A 239 -11.29 -6.43 24.17
N LEU A 240 -12.24 -7.21 23.67
CA LEU A 240 -13.48 -6.73 23.12
C LEU A 240 -14.51 -6.65 24.25
N THR A 241 -15.20 -5.51 24.39
CA THR A 241 -16.25 -5.32 25.41
C THR A 241 -17.52 -4.79 24.75
N SER A 242 -18.68 -5.33 25.11
CA SER A 242 -19.99 -4.81 24.69
C SER A 242 -20.97 -4.78 25.87
N ALA A 243 -21.88 -3.80 25.84
CA ALA A 243 -22.97 -3.68 26.79
C ALA A 243 -24.14 -4.65 26.52
N GLY A 244 -24.11 -5.40 25.41
CA GLY A 244 -25.21 -6.29 24.99
C GLY A 244 -26.19 -5.61 24.04
N GLY A 245 -26.97 -6.42 23.32
CA GLY A 245 -27.92 -5.95 22.31
C GLY A 245 -27.24 -5.34 21.08
N ASP A 246 -27.71 -4.17 20.63
CA ASP A 246 -27.23 -3.51 19.40
C ASP A 246 -25.97 -2.63 19.64
N ALA A 247 -25.41 -2.66 20.85
CA ALA A 247 -24.27 -1.84 21.22
C ALA A 247 -22.96 -2.36 20.58
N ALA A 248 -22.45 -1.60 19.61
CA ALA A 248 -21.16 -1.87 18.96
C ALA A 248 -20.06 -2.16 19.98
N PRO A 249 -19.33 -3.28 19.85
CA PRO A 249 -18.26 -3.59 20.78
C PRO A 249 -17.09 -2.61 20.66
N ILE A 250 -16.45 -2.32 21.79
CA ILE A 250 -15.27 -1.46 21.90
C ILE A 250 -14.02 -2.29 22.17
N LEU A 251 -12.87 -1.82 21.68
CA LEU A 251 -11.56 -2.37 22.02
C LEU A 251 -10.99 -1.67 23.25
N VAL A 252 -10.65 -2.46 24.27
CA VAL A 252 -10.08 -1.99 25.54
C VAL A 252 -8.67 -2.58 25.67
N PRO A 253 -7.62 -1.75 25.63
CA PRO A 253 -6.27 -2.19 25.96
C PRO A 253 -6.19 -2.72 27.41
N GLN A 254 -5.42 -3.78 27.63
CA GLN A 254 -5.00 -4.14 28.99
C GLN A 254 -3.81 -3.24 29.36
N ASN A 255 -3.92 -2.53 30.48
CA ASN A 255 -2.80 -1.79 31.08
C ASN A 255 -1.71 -2.74 31.59
#